data_AF-A0A6I9SZU7-F1
#
_entry.id   AF-A0A6I9SZU7-F1
#
_cell.length_a   1.000
_cell.length_b   1.000
_cell.length_c   1.000
_cell.angle_alpha   90.00
_cell.angle_beta   90.00
_cell.angle_gamma   90.00
#
_symmetry.space_group_name_H-M   'P 1'
#
loop_
_entity.id
_entity.type
_entity.pdbx_description
1 polymer ?
#
loop_
_entity_poly.entity_id
_entity_poly.type
_entity_poly.pdbx_seq_one_letter_code
_entity_poly.pdbx_strand_id
1 'polypeptide(L)'
;MFWSKPCSLALATDSPNRIEDPQYEGVKRFILKLMLFYSKQSQFIRWANAIYHRVIYQVDRPAIYDVFSLEQTFKTTFSLLVLHMWLCLRRLKEEGKEGVELGQYLYEIYNHDLELRVSKAGVNLLLSKWMKELEKIFYGNIVAYDAAMGKQDDLQNVIWRNVFSDDGASKPSEGALLPVQALTRYIRREASCLSLTDKEAIFSGNFMFTSLEDTGPDTPKK
;
A
#
# COMPACT_ATOMS: atom_id res chain seq x y z
N MET A 1 10.58 3.99 17.41
CA MET A 1 10.18 3.03 16.37
C MET A 1 10.56 3.59 15.00
N PHE A 2 11.11 2.76 14.10
CA PHE A 2 11.53 3.11 12.71
C PHE A 2 12.73 4.08 12.57
N TRP A 3 13.74 3.96 13.45
CA TRP A 3 14.97 4.77 13.40
C TRP A 3 16.10 4.14 12.57
N SER A 4 15.93 2.90 12.11
CA SER A 4 16.91 2.24 11.26
C SER A 4 17.01 2.93 9.90
N LYS A 5 18.22 2.94 9.33
CA LYS A 5 18.44 3.50 8.00
C LYS A 5 17.53 2.80 6.98
N PRO A 6 16.93 3.55 6.03
CA PRO A 6 16.19 2.95 4.93
C PRO A 6 17.06 1.97 4.13
N CYS A 7 16.46 0.88 3.69
CA CYS A 7 17.04 -0.14 2.82
C CYS A 7 16.00 -0.60 1.79
N SER A 8 16.43 -1.30 0.74
CA SER A 8 15.51 -1.93 -0.21
C SER A 8 14.51 -2.85 0.51
N LEU A 9 13.27 -2.87 0.02
CA LEU A 9 12.20 -3.78 0.44
C LEU A 9 12.10 -5.02 -0.45
N ALA A 10 12.98 -5.15 -1.45
CA ALA A 10 12.99 -6.30 -2.35
C ALA A 10 13.09 -7.59 -1.55
N LEU A 11 12.24 -8.55 -1.89
CA LEU A 11 12.32 -9.89 -1.33
C LEU A 11 13.61 -10.55 -1.80
N ALA A 12 14.26 -11.27 -0.88
CA ALA A 12 15.34 -12.18 -1.23
C ALA A 12 14.86 -13.24 -2.24
N THR A 13 15.79 -13.80 -3.01
CA THR A 13 15.49 -14.80 -4.05
C THR A 13 14.89 -16.08 -3.48
N ASP A 14 15.25 -16.43 -2.25
CA ASP A 14 14.80 -17.61 -1.50
C ASP A 14 13.59 -17.33 -0.58
N SER A 15 13.02 -16.12 -0.63
CA SER A 15 11.88 -15.77 0.21
C SER A 15 10.65 -16.62 -0.12
N PRO A 16 9.97 -17.22 0.87
CA PRO A 16 8.74 -17.97 0.64
C PRO A 16 7.58 -17.09 0.15
N ASN A 17 7.70 -15.77 0.32
CA ASN A 17 6.72 -14.79 -0.12
C ASN A 17 6.96 -14.32 -1.56
N ARG A 18 8.01 -14.80 -2.25
CA ARG A 18 8.33 -14.40 -3.61
C ARG A 18 7.29 -14.97 -4.58
N ILE A 19 6.90 -14.16 -5.56
CA ILE A 19 5.97 -14.54 -6.62
C ILE A 19 6.82 -14.77 -7.88
N GLU A 20 6.80 -16.00 -8.37
CA GLU A 20 7.41 -16.36 -9.65
C GLU A 20 6.39 -16.21 -10.76
N ASP A 21 6.71 -15.42 -11.79
CA ASP A 21 5.94 -15.43 -13.03
C ASP A 21 6.17 -16.79 -13.71
N PRO A 22 5.13 -17.63 -13.88
CA PRO A 22 5.32 -18.99 -14.36
C PRO A 22 5.82 -18.98 -15.81
N GLN A 23 7.05 -19.45 -16.00
CA GLN A 23 7.65 -19.63 -17.32
C GLN A 23 7.38 -21.06 -17.82
N TYR A 24 6.32 -21.21 -18.61
CA TYR A 24 6.01 -22.49 -19.24
C TYR A 24 6.82 -22.68 -20.52
N GLU A 25 7.22 -23.91 -20.82
CA GLU A 25 7.97 -24.27 -22.04
C GLU A 25 7.18 -25.17 -23.00
N GLY A 26 7.68 -25.28 -24.23
CA GLY A 26 7.14 -26.19 -25.26
C GLY A 26 5.70 -25.86 -25.70
N VAL A 27 4.88 -26.90 -25.92
CA VAL A 27 3.50 -26.77 -26.43
C VAL A 27 2.63 -25.92 -25.48
N LYS A 28 2.84 -26.05 -24.16
CA LYS A 28 2.11 -25.26 -23.17
C LYS A 28 2.40 -23.76 -23.31
N ARG A 29 3.66 -23.38 -23.55
CA ARG A 29 4.05 -21.99 -23.86
C ARG A 29 3.35 -21.48 -25.10
N PHE A 30 3.34 -22.29 -26.16
CA PHE A 30 2.70 -21.94 -27.43
C PHE A 30 1.20 -21.67 -27.26
N ILE A 31 0.48 -22.58 -26.59
CA ILE A 31 -0.96 -22.43 -26.31
C ILE A 31 -1.24 -21.18 -25.46
N LEU A 32 -0.48 -20.97 -24.37
CA LEU A 32 -0.65 -19.80 -23.51
C LEU A 32 -0.34 -18.49 -24.22
N LYS A 33 0.67 -18.48 -25.11
CA LYS A 33 0.97 -17.32 -25.95
C LYS A 33 -0.19 -17.01 -26.90
N LEU A 34 -0.81 -18.04 -27.50
CA LEU A 34 -2.00 -17.87 -28.35
C LEU A 34 -3.19 -17.30 -27.56
N MET A 35 -3.35 -17.71 -26.30
CA MET A 35 -4.36 -17.19 -25.37
C MET A 35 -3.98 -15.84 -24.71
N LEU A 36 -2.95 -15.14 -25.23
CA LEU A 36 -2.51 -13.83 -24.76
C LEU A 36 -2.03 -13.77 -23.29
N PHE A 37 -1.65 -14.91 -22.69
CA PHE A 37 -1.16 -14.98 -21.31
C PHE A 37 0.13 -14.16 -21.08
N TYR A 38 0.98 -14.09 -22.11
CA TYR A 38 2.22 -13.32 -22.10
C TYR A 38 2.05 -11.92 -22.72
N SER A 39 0.81 -11.47 -22.94
CA SER A 39 0.55 -10.09 -23.34
C SER A 39 0.92 -9.15 -22.19
N LYS A 40 1.32 -7.93 -22.54
CA LYS A 40 1.62 -6.86 -21.57
C LYS A 40 0.46 -6.63 -20.59
N GLN A 41 -0.78 -6.61 -21.10
CA GLN A 41 -1.99 -6.48 -20.28
C GLN A 41 -2.12 -7.62 -19.26
N SER A 42 -1.97 -8.88 -19.69
CA SER A 42 -2.07 -10.02 -18.77
C SER A 42 -0.99 -9.99 -17.70
N GLN A 43 0.25 -9.62 -18.06
CA GLN A 43 1.34 -9.44 -17.11
C GLN A 43 1.03 -8.32 -16.11
N PHE A 44 0.55 -7.17 -16.59
CA PHE A 44 0.23 -6.02 -15.73
C PHE A 44 -0.88 -6.32 -14.75
N ILE A 45 -1.90 -7.09 -15.15
CA ILE A 45 -2.94 -7.57 -14.25
C ILE A 45 -2.33 -8.44 -13.13
N ARG A 46 -1.43 -9.37 -13.45
CA ARG A 46 -0.77 -10.22 -12.43
C ARG A 46 0.09 -9.40 -11.48
N TRP A 47 0.90 -8.51 -12.03
CA TRP A 47 1.77 -7.60 -11.28
C TRP A 47 0.98 -6.66 -10.37
N ALA A 48 -0.09 -6.05 -10.88
CA ALA A 48 -0.96 -5.20 -10.08
C ALA A 48 -1.65 -5.98 -8.94
N ASN A 49 -2.10 -7.22 -9.19
CA ASN A 49 -2.61 -8.10 -8.13
C ASN A 49 -1.54 -8.41 -7.07
N ALA A 50 -0.31 -8.71 -7.49
CA ALA A 50 0.81 -8.97 -6.60
C ALA A 50 1.13 -7.76 -5.71
N ILE A 51 1.19 -6.56 -6.29
CA ILE A 51 1.40 -5.30 -5.55
C ILE A 51 0.26 -5.05 -4.57
N TYR A 52 -1.00 -5.19 -5.02
CA TYR A 52 -2.16 -4.98 -4.14
C TYR A 52 -2.18 -5.98 -2.99
N HIS A 53 -1.77 -7.24 -3.24
CA HIS A 53 -1.62 -8.24 -2.20
C HIS A 53 -0.63 -7.79 -1.11
N ARG A 54 0.45 -7.08 -1.44
CA ARG A 54 1.36 -6.50 -0.43
C ARG A 54 0.70 -5.42 0.41
N VAL A 55 -0.14 -4.59 -0.22
CA VAL A 55 -0.90 -3.54 0.48
C VAL A 55 -1.86 -4.17 1.48
N ILE A 56 -2.72 -5.10 1.06
CA ILE A 56 -3.69 -5.74 1.96
C ILE A 56 -3.00 -6.61 3.02
N TYR A 57 -1.88 -7.27 2.67
CA TYR A 57 -1.11 -8.06 3.64
C TYR A 57 -0.61 -7.20 4.80
N GLN A 58 -0.21 -5.96 4.53
CA GLN A 58 0.22 -5.02 5.56
C GLN A 58 -0.96 -4.43 6.34
N VAL A 59 -2.04 -4.05 5.64
CA VAL A 59 -3.17 -3.31 6.23
C VAL A 59 -4.13 -4.21 7.00
N ASP A 60 -4.39 -5.44 6.54
CA ASP A 60 -5.38 -6.33 7.18
C ASP A 60 -4.86 -7.03 8.44
N ARG A 61 -3.61 -6.78 8.85
CA ARG A 61 -3.01 -7.39 10.03
C ARG A 61 -3.19 -6.56 11.30
N PRO A 62 -3.49 -7.19 12.46
CA PRO A 62 -3.67 -6.47 13.73
C PRO A 62 -2.48 -5.57 14.11
N ALA A 63 -1.25 -6.02 13.81
CA ALA A 63 -0.03 -5.35 14.21
C ALA A 63 0.04 -3.87 13.78
N ILE A 64 -0.50 -3.48 12.61
CA ILE A 64 -0.49 -2.07 12.19
C ILE A 64 -1.40 -1.20 13.06
N TYR A 65 -2.52 -1.75 13.51
CA TYR A 65 -3.46 -1.07 14.38
C TYR A 65 -2.90 -0.94 15.79
N ASP A 66 -2.28 -2.01 16.31
CA ASP A 66 -1.68 -2.02 17.64
C ASP A 66 -0.49 -1.06 17.74
N VAL A 67 0.46 -1.15 16.78
CA VAL A 67 1.67 -0.33 16.75
C VAL A 67 1.37 1.16 16.65
N PHE A 68 0.32 1.54 15.91
CA PHE A 68 -0.09 2.93 15.73
C PHE A 68 -1.29 3.33 16.58
N SER A 69 -1.67 2.51 17.57
CA SER A 69 -2.79 2.80 18.49
C SER A 69 -4.07 3.24 17.77
N LEU A 70 -4.39 2.54 16.68
CA LEU A 70 -5.59 2.76 15.88
C LEU A 70 -6.63 1.70 16.25
N GLU A 71 -7.90 2.10 16.34
CA GLU A 71 -8.99 1.12 16.38
C GLU A 71 -9.18 0.52 14.98
N GLN A 72 -9.41 -0.79 14.88
CA GLN A 72 -9.69 -1.44 13.59
C GLN A 72 -11.14 -1.20 13.15
N THR A 73 -11.37 -0.08 12.47
CA THR A 73 -12.67 0.30 11.90
C THR A 73 -12.58 0.36 10.38
N PHE A 74 -13.71 0.44 9.68
CA PHE A 74 -13.71 0.65 8.22
C PHE A 74 -12.94 1.94 7.84
N LYS A 75 -13.13 3.02 8.61
CA LYS A 75 -12.48 4.30 8.37
C LYS A 75 -10.96 4.20 8.47
N THR A 76 -10.44 3.66 9.56
CA THR A 76 -8.98 3.54 9.76
C THR A 76 -8.36 2.58 8.75
N THR A 77 -9.04 1.47 8.46
CA THR A 77 -8.64 0.52 7.40
C THR A 77 -8.59 1.21 6.04
N PHE A 78 -9.61 1.97 5.67
CA PHE A 78 -9.64 2.73 4.42
C PHE A 78 -8.49 3.75 4.36
N SER A 79 -8.28 4.53 5.42
CA SER A 79 -7.16 5.49 5.48
C SER A 79 -5.80 4.82 5.32
N LEU A 80 -5.58 3.65 5.94
CA LEU A 80 -4.36 2.86 5.78
C LEU A 80 -4.21 2.29 4.36
N LEU A 81 -5.29 1.81 3.74
CA LEU A 81 -5.29 1.38 2.33
C LEU A 81 -4.88 2.54 1.41
N VAL A 82 -5.51 3.71 1.55
CA VAL A 82 -5.17 4.90 0.75
C VAL A 82 -3.70 5.27 0.90
N LEU A 83 -3.19 5.23 2.13
CA LEU A 83 -1.81 5.60 2.45
C LEU A 83 -0.78 4.64 1.84
N HIS A 84 -1.02 3.32 1.88
CA HIS A 84 -0.13 2.34 1.25
C HIS A 84 -0.28 2.30 -0.27
N MET A 85 -1.49 2.51 -0.80
CA MET A 85 -1.72 2.71 -2.23
C MET A 85 -0.98 3.93 -2.76
N TRP A 86 -1.00 5.04 -2.02
CA TRP A 86 -0.22 6.23 -2.36
C TRP A 86 1.27 5.94 -2.47
N LEU A 87 1.85 5.23 -1.49
CA LEU A 87 3.26 4.82 -1.53
C LEU A 87 3.60 4.03 -2.81
N CYS A 88 2.78 3.03 -3.14
CA CYS A 88 2.97 2.22 -4.35
C CYS A 88 2.82 3.04 -5.63
N LEU A 89 1.75 3.82 -5.76
CA LEU A 89 1.46 4.61 -6.96
C LEU A 89 2.52 5.69 -7.19
N ARG A 90 2.97 6.35 -6.12
CA ARG A 90 4.06 7.32 -6.17
C ARG A 90 5.33 6.68 -6.70
N ARG A 91 5.73 5.52 -6.15
CA ARG A 91 6.92 4.79 -6.59
C ARG A 91 6.81 4.30 -8.04
N LEU A 92 5.65 3.77 -8.44
CA LEU A 92 5.41 3.34 -9.82
C LEU A 92 5.52 4.51 -10.81
N LYS A 93 4.97 5.68 -10.47
CA LYS A 93 5.02 6.87 -11.32
C LYS A 93 6.45 7.31 -11.67
N GLU A 94 7.42 7.05 -10.80
CA GLU A 94 8.85 7.35 -11.04
C GLU A 94 9.44 6.51 -12.19
N GLU A 95 8.82 5.38 -12.54
CA GLU A 95 9.21 4.51 -13.68
C GLU A 95 8.62 4.95 -15.03
N GLY A 96 8.08 6.17 -15.08
CA GLY A 96 7.57 6.78 -16.31
C GLY A 96 6.27 6.16 -16.81
N LYS A 97 6.07 6.16 -18.14
CA LYS A 97 4.80 5.77 -18.77
C LYS A 97 4.35 4.35 -18.38
N GLU A 98 5.30 3.43 -18.29
CA GLU A 98 5.04 2.03 -17.97
C GLU A 98 4.53 1.86 -16.54
N GLY A 99 5.13 2.56 -15.58
CA GLY A 99 4.70 2.54 -14.19
C GLY A 99 3.36 3.24 -13.98
N VAL A 100 3.07 4.32 -14.72
CA VAL A 100 1.75 4.97 -14.71
C VAL A 100 0.66 4.01 -15.21
N GLU A 101 0.92 3.27 -16.28
CA GLU A 101 0.00 2.27 -16.83
C GLU A 101 -0.22 1.10 -15.86
N LEU A 102 0.85 0.57 -15.24
CA LEU A 102 0.70 -0.44 -14.18
C LEU A 102 -0.08 0.09 -12.97
N GLY A 103 0.12 1.36 -12.62
CA GLY A 103 -0.62 2.05 -11.57
C GLY A 103 -2.13 2.13 -11.83
N GLN A 104 -2.57 2.21 -13.09
CA GLN A 104 -3.99 2.16 -13.45
C GLN A 104 -4.60 0.79 -13.14
N TYR A 105 -3.95 -0.31 -13.54
CA TYR A 105 -4.38 -1.67 -13.18
C TYR A 105 -4.42 -1.87 -11.66
N LEU A 106 -3.44 -1.35 -10.93
CA LEU A 106 -3.40 -1.41 -9.47
C LEU A 106 -4.59 -0.66 -8.84
N TYR A 107 -4.91 0.53 -9.35
CA TYR A 107 -6.06 1.31 -8.88
C TYR A 107 -7.40 0.61 -9.16
N GLU A 108 -7.55 -0.03 -10.32
CA GLU A 108 -8.75 -0.81 -10.65
C GLU A 108 -8.97 -1.98 -9.69
N ILE A 109 -7.91 -2.74 -9.37
CA ILE A 109 -7.96 -3.84 -8.40
C ILE A 109 -8.33 -3.33 -7.01
N TYR A 110 -7.70 -2.23 -6.56
CA TYR A 110 -8.02 -1.58 -5.30
C TYR A 110 -9.48 -1.14 -5.24
N ASN A 111 -10.00 -0.50 -6.30
CA ASN A 111 -11.39 -0.04 -6.32
C ASN A 111 -12.38 -1.20 -6.24
N HIS A 112 -12.08 -2.32 -6.90
CA HIS A 112 -12.93 -3.51 -6.82
C HIS A 112 -12.95 -4.08 -5.40
N ASP A 113 -11.79 -4.20 -4.73
CA ASP A 113 -11.74 -4.64 -3.33
C ASP A 113 -12.45 -3.65 -2.38
N LEU A 114 -12.29 -2.35 -2.61
CA LEU A 114 -12.98 -1.31 -1.83
C LEU A 114 -14.50 -1.43 -1.97
N GLU A 115 -15.02 -1.64 -3.18
CA GLU A 115 -16.45 -1.86 -3.42
C GLU A 115 -16.98 -3.07 -2.63
N LEU A 116 -16.23 -4.18 -2.63
CA LEU A 116 -16.56 -5.37 -1.85
C LEU A 116 -16.56 -5.09 -0.34
N ARG A 117 -15.59 -4.32 0.16
CA ARG A 117 -15.51 -3.92 1.58
C ARG A 117 -16.68 -3.04 1.98
N VAL A 118 -17.07 -2.07 1.15
CA VAL A 118 -18.23 -1.19 1.39
C VAL A 118 -19.54 -2.00 1.39
N SER A 119 -19.70 -2.91 0.43
CA SER A 119 -20.87 -3.79 0.38
C SER A 119 -20.97 -4.68 1.63
N LYS A 120 -19.86 -5.25 2.09
CA LYS A 120 -19.79 -6.04 3.34
C LYS A 120 -20.09 -5.22 4.59
N ALA A 121 -19.78 -3.92 4.60
CA ALA A 121 -20.14 -3.00 5.68
C ALA A 121 -21.64 -2.63 5.71
N GLY A 122 -22.46 -3.23 4.84
CA GLY A 122 -23.92 -3.08 4.83
C GLY A 122 -24.44 -1.93 3.96
N VAL A 123 -23.58 -1.30 3.17
CA VAL A 123 -23.92 -0.11 2.38
C VAL A 123 -24.22 -0.49 0.93
N ASN A 124 -25.36 -1.13 0.70
CA ASN A 124 -25.75 -1.61 -0.64
C ASN A 124 -26.65 -0.64 -1.42
N LEU A 125 -27.59 0.03 -0.74
CA LEU A 125 -28.59 0.89 -1.39
C LEU A 125 -28.02 2.21 -1.98
N LEU A 126 -26.81 2.59 -1.59
CA LEU A 126 -26.15 3.83 -2.03
C LEU A 126 -24.69 3.62 -2.44
N LEU A 127 -24.32 2.39 -2.81
CA LEU A 127 -22.93 1.99 -3.10
C LEU A 127 -22.23 2.96 -4.08
N SER A 128 -22.87 3.32 -5.19
CA SER A 128 -22.29 4.24 -6.18
C SER A 128 -22.06 5.65 -5.64
N LYS A 129 -22.89 6.13 -4.70
CA LYS A 129 -22.70 7.44 -4.06
C LYS A 129 -21.49 7.39 -3.12
N TRP A 130 -21.42 6.35 -2.30
CA TRP A 130 -20.31 6.12 -1.37
C TRP A 130 -18.99 5.93 -2.09
N MET A 131 -18.95 5.14 -3.16
CA MET A 131 -17.73 4.95 -3.96
C MET A 131 -17.22 6.27 -4.55
N LYS A 132 -18.11 7.16 -5.02
CA LYS A 132 -17.71 8.50 -5.49
C LYS A 132 -17.16 9.39 -4.37
N GLU A 133 -17.68 9.26 -3.16
CA GLU A 133 -17.17 10.00 -2.00
C GLU A 133 -15.79 9.48 -1.57
N LEU A 134 -15.63 8.15 -1.50
CA LEU A 134 -14.35 7.51 -1.19
C LEU A 134 -13.28 7.82 -2.25
N GLU A 135 -13.64 7.84 -3.52
CA GLU A 135 -12.75 8.24 -4.62
C GLU A 135 -12.25 9.68 -4.46
N LYS A 136 -13.14 10.62 -4.11
CA LYS A 136 -12.74 12.01 -3.82
C LYS A 136 -11.77 12.08 -2.64
N ILE A 137 -12.03 11.32 -1.57
CA ILE A 137 -11.16 11.26 -0.40
C ILE A 137 -9.79 10.68 -0.80
N PHE A 138 -9.78 9.61 -1.60
CA PHE A 138 -8.56 8.98 -2.11
C PHE A 138 -7.68 9.99 -2.85
N TYR A 139 -8.19 10.64 -3.89
CA TYR A 139 -7.40 11.60 -4.67
C TYR A 139 -7.00 12.84 -3.87
N GLY A 140 -7.88 13.34 -2.99
CA GLY A 140 -7.55 14.43 -2.08
C GLY A 140 -6.38 14.08 -1.15
N ASN A 141 -6.32 12.83 -0.70
CA ASN A 141 -5.22 12.30 0.11
C ASN A 141 -3.92 12.17 -0.69
N ILE A 142 -3.95 11.63 -1.91
CA ILE A 142 -2.76 11.55 -2.78
C ILE A 142 -2.10 12.92 -2.91
N VAL A 143 -2.88 13.95 -3.23
CA VAL A 143 -2.37 15.33 -3.39
C VAL A 143 -1.83 15.87 -2.07
N ALA A 144 -2.54 15.65 -0.96
CA ALA A 144 -2.12 16.12 0.35
C ALA A 144 -0.81 15.46 0.82
N TYR A 145 -0.67 14.15 0.63
CA TYR A 145 0.54 13.41 0.98
C TYR A 145 1.73 13.83 0.12
N ASP A 146 1.54 13.95 -1.20
CA ASP A 146 2.61 14.40 -2.11
C ASP A 146 3.14 15.78 -1.75
N ALA A 147 2.24 16.74 -1.43
CA ALA A 147 2.62 18.08 -1.03
C ALA A 147 3.36 18.10 0.32
N ALA A 148 3.01 17.20 1.24
CA ALA A 148 3.53 17.19 2.60
C ALA A 148 4.85 16.42 2.77
N MET A 149 5.25 15.59 1.80
CA MET A 149 6.47 14.78 1.91
C MET A 149 7.76 15.59 2.04
N GLY A 150 7.78 16.83 1.53
CA GLY A 150 8.96 17.69 1.55
C GLY A 150 9.32 18.29 2.93
N LYS A 151 8.41 18.27 3.91
CA LYS A 151 8.61 18.93 5.22
C LYS A 151 8.10 18.07 6.38
N GLN A 152 8.87 18.07 7.48
CA GLN A 152 8.60 17.19 8.62
C GLN A 152 7.18 17.35 9.18
N ASP A 153 6.86 18.58 9.56
CA ASP A 153 5.64 18.92 10.30
C ASP A 153 4.40 18.83 9.41
N ASP A 154 4.52 19.12 8.11
CA ASP A 154 3.42 19.08 7.16
C ASP A 154 2.86 17.65 7.03
N LEU A 155 3.73 16.64 6.88
CA LEU A 155 3.26 15.25 6.78
C LEU A 155 2.59 14.79 8.07
N GLN A 156 3.12 15.19 9.23
CA GLN A 156 2.53 14.84 10.52
C GLN A 156 1.09 15.37 10.62
N ASN A 157 0.88 16.62 10.22
CA ASN A 157 -0.44 17.25 10.22
C ASN A 157 -1.40 16.58 9.23
N VAL A 158 -0.92 16.21 8.04
CA VAL A 158 -1.74 15.52 7.04
C VAL A 158 -2.08 14.09 7.48
N ILE A 159 -1.15 13.36 8.10
CA ILE A 159 -1.40 12.03 8.67
C ILE A 159 -2.42 12.11 9.81
N TRP A 160 -2.27 13.07 10.72
CA TRP A 160 -3.24 13.32 11.79
C TRP A 160 -4.66 13.52 11.22
N ARG A 161 -4.82 14.45 10.29
CA ARG A 161 -6.13 14.81 9.73
C ARG A 161 -6.81 13.64 9.02
N ASN A 162 -6.05 12.80 8.32
CA ASN A 162 -6.64 11.78 7.44
C ASN A 162 -6.72 10.38 8.07
N VAL A 163 -5.91 10.09 9.09
CA VAL A 163 -5.85 8.76 9.72
C VAL A 163 -6.44 8.78 11.14
N PHE A 164 -6.15 9.81 11.93
CA PHE A 164 -6.43 9.81 13.38
C PHE A 164 -7.59 10.72 13.80
N SER A 165 -7.89 11.77 13.03
CA SER A 165 -8.90 12.76 13.41
C SER A 165 -10.30 12.35 12.95
N ASP A 166 -11.27 12.38 13.86
CA ASP A 166 -12.69 12.12 13.57
C ASP A 166 -13.46 13.33 13.04
N ASP A 167 -13.07 14.51 13.46
CA ASP A 167 -13.71 15.80 13.17
C ASP A 167 -12.86 16.70 12.26
N GLY A 168 -11.66 16.25 11.86
CA GLY A 168 -10.71 17.05 11.10
C GLY A 168 -10.01 18.14 11.93
N ALA A 169 -9.99 18.03 13.26
CA ALA A 169 -9.28 18.95 14.15
C ALA A 169 -7.84 19.21 13.67
N SER A 170 -7.35 20.43 13.87
CA SER A 170 -6.08 20.88 13.30
C SER A 170 -4.83 20.44 14.07
N LYS A 171 -4.99 19.97 15.33
CA LYS A 171 -3.87 19.53 16.18
C LYS A 171 -4.15 18.16 16.80
N PRO A 172 -3.15 17.27 16.87
CA PRO A 172 -3.26 16.01 17.61
C PRO A 172 -3.63 16.28 19.07
N SER A 173 -4.55 15.48 19.61
CA SER A 173 -4.72 15.38 21.06
C SER A 173 -3.42 14.86 21.69
N GLU A 174 -3.13 15.20 22.94
CA GLU A 174 -1.87 14.79 23.61
C GLU A 174 -1.64 13.27 23.55
N GLY A 175 -2.71 12.47 23.68
CA GLY A 175 -2.64 11.00 23.57
C GLY A 175 -2.34 10.46 22.17
N ALA A 176 -2.60 11.24 21.11
CA ALA A 176 -2.41 10.80 19.73
C ALA A 176 -1.08 11.27 19.11
N LEU A 177 -0.36 12.21 19.76
CA LEU A 177 0.86 12.78 19.20
C LEU A 177 1.94 11.71 18.92
N LEU A 178 2.19 10.81 19.87
CA LEU A 178 3.19 9.75 19.73
C LEU A 178 2.83 8.75 18.61
N PRO A 179 1.59 8.20 18.54
CA PRO A 179 1.13 7.40 17.42
C PRO A 179 1.26 8.08 16.05
N VAL A 180 0.83 9.35 15.93
CA VAL A 180 0.93 10.13 14.68
C VAL A 180 2.39 10.27 14.26
N GLN A 181 3.28 10.60 15.20
CA GLN A 181 4.71 10.69 14.91
C GLN A 181 5.31 9.33 14.49
N ALA A 182 4.87 8.23 15.12
CA ALA A 182 5.31 6.89 14.76
C ALA A 182 4.88 6.52 13.33
N LEU A 183 3.61 6.74 12.98
CA LEU A 183 3.11 6.49 11.62
C LEU A 183 3.80 7.40 10.60
N THR A 184 3.99 8.67 10.92
CA THR A 184 4.70 9.62 10.05
C THR A 184 6.14 9.16 9.77
N ARG A 185 6.86 8.68 10.79
CA ARG A 185 8.21 8.11 10.61
C ARG A 185 8.19 6.84 9.77
N TYR A 186 7.25 5.93 10.04
CA TYR A 186 7.07 4.71 9.26
C TYR A 186 6.85 5.05 7.78
N ILE A 187 5.90 5.93 7.46
CA ILE A 187 5.59 6.30 6.07
C ILE A 187 6.76 6.94 5.34
N ARG A 188 7.51 7.83 6.00
CA ARG A 188 8.73 8.38 5.39
C ARG A 188 9.77 7.32 5.11
N ARG A 189 9.95 6.40 6.06
CA ARG A 189 10.89 5.30 5.91
C ARG A 189 10.45 4.38 4.77
N GLU A 190 9.19 3.99 4.71
CA GLU A 190 8.65 3.15 3.61
C GLU A 190 8.81 3.83 2.26
N ALA A 191 8.51 5.13 2.13
CA ALA A 191 8.75 5.87 0.90
C ALA A 191 10.23 5.83 0.47
N SER A 192 11.14 6.02 1.43
CA SER A 192 12.59 5.96 1.18
C SER A 192 13.03 4.54 0.81
N CYS A 193 12.53 3.53 1.51
CA CYS A 193 12.81 2.12 1.25
C CYS A 193 12.30 1.68 -0.14
N LEU A 194 11.09 2.09 -0.52
CA LEU A 194 10.54 1.86 -1.85
C LEU A 194 11.38 2.54 -2.95
N SER A 195 11.86 3.76 -2.74
CA SER A 195 12.75 4.42 -3.70
C SER A 195 14.10 3.71 -3.88
N LEU A 196 14.56 2.98 -2.85
CA LEU A 196 15.77 2.15 -2.90
C LEU A 196 15.50 0.74 -3.46
N THR A 197 14.24 0.40 -3.67
CA THR A 197 13.82 -0.90 -4.21
C THR A 197 13.84 -0.83 -5.74
N ASP A 198 14.47 -1.83 -6.36
CA ASP A 198 14.65 -1.88 -7.80
C ASP A 198 13.31 -2.01 -8.55
N LYS A 199 13.32 -1.55 -9.81
CA LYS A 199 12.14 -1.54 -10.67
C LYS A 199 11.49 -2.92 -10.79
N GLU A 200 12.30 -3.97 -10.96
CA GLU A 200 11.80 -5.33 -11.19
C GLU A 200 11.05 -5.87 -9.97
N ALA A 201 11.61 -5.67 -8.77
CA ALA A 201 10.96 -6.03 -7.52
C ALA A 201 9.65 -5.25 -7.29
N ILE A 202 9.64 -3.93 -7.56
CA ILE A 202 8.42 -3.12 -7.46
C ILE A 202 7.35 -3.60 -8.45
N PHE A 203 7.71 -3.77 -9.73
CA PHE A 203 6.77 -4.12 -10.78
C PHE A 203 6.18 -5.50 -10.57
N SER A 204 7.00 -6.50 -10.24
CA SER A 204 6.54 -7.87 -10.02
C SER A 204 5.82 -8.07 -8.68
N GLY A 205 5.77 -7.05 -7.81
CA GLY A 205 5.26 -7.18 -6.45
C GLY A 205 6.14 -8.04 -5.54
N ASN A 206 7.42 -8.22 -5.88
CA ASN A 206 8.41 -8.95 -5.10
C ASN A 206 9.10 -8.06 -4.06
N PHE A 207 8.29 -7.39 -3.26
CA PHE A 207 8.73 -6.59 -2.11
C PHE A 207 7.77 -6.82 -0.94
N MET A 208 8.18 -6.43 0.26
CA MET A 208 7.31 -6.40 1.45
C MET A 208 7.47 -5.08 2.18
N PHE A 209 6.36 -4.49 2.62
CA PHE A 209 6.43 -3.40 3.59
C PHE A 209 7.13 -3.87 4.87
N THR A 210 7.72 -2.93 5.59
CA THR A 210 8.42 -3.26 6.85
C THR A 210 7.48 -3.94 7.82
N SER A 211 7.90 -5.10 8.33
CA SER A 211 7.13 -5.87 9.30
C SER A 211 6.89 -5.04 10.57
N LEU A 212 5.64 -5.10 11.05
CA LEU A 212 5.18 -4.45 12.28
C LEU A 212 4.93 -5.47 13.40
N GLU A 213 5.04 -6.76 13.11
CA GLU A 213 5.01 -7.83 14.11
C GLU A 213 6.29 -7.75 14.95
N ASP A 214 6.13 -7.90 16.28
CA ASP A 214 7.17 -7.68 17.28
C ASP A 214 8.58 -8.05 16.82
N THR A 215 9.42 -7.03 16.62
CA THR A 215 10.85 -7.17 16.85
C THR A 215 11.10 -6.85 18.32
N GLY A 216 10.52 -7.67 19.20
CA GLY A 216 10.98 -7.74 20.58
C GLY A 216 12.47 -8.09 20.57
N PRO A 217 13.29 -7.54 21.49
CA PRO A 217 14.67 -7.95 21.65
C PRO A 217 14.72 -9.31 22.35
N ASP A 218 14.24 -10.36 21.68
CA ASP A 218 14.52 -11.78 21.94
C ASP A 218 13.55 -12.64 21.14
N THR A 219 13.98 -13.10 19.97
CA THR A 219 13.51 -14.38 19.44
C THR A 219 14.64 -14.97 18.62
N PRO A 220 15.22 -16.11 19.04
CA PRO A 220 16.29 -16.73 18.28
C PRO A 220 15.70 -17.24 16.96
N LYS A 221 16.39 -16.93 15.87
CA LYS A 221 16.12 -17.56 14.57
C LYS A 221 16.15 -19.07 14.78
N LYS A 222 15.02 -19.74 14.53
CA LYS A 222 14.97 -21.17 14.26
C LYS A 222 15.04 -21.39 12.76
#